data_AF-A0A549YEM6-F1
#
_entry.id   AF-A0A549YEM6-F1
#
_cell.length_a   1.000
_cell.length_b   1.000
_cell.length_c   1.000
_cell.angle_alpha   90.00
_cell.angle_beta   90.00
_cell.angle_gamma   90.00
#
_symmetry.space_group_name_H-M   'P 1'
#
loop_
_entity.id
_entity.type
_entity.pdbx_description
1 polymer ?
#
loop_
_entity_poly.entity_id
_entity_poly.type
_entity_poly.pdbx_seq_one_letter_code
_entity_poly.pdbx_strand_id
1 'polypeptide(L)'
;MLTKAEKDIRSVEDAMQSDIEKEIEKSRRLAKQIKENEKKREEYRMKEIERLYFVEGWAIDEIAEQLNVNYRTASQGVSLIREKREEAGKSTKKPRKQEPPVITYHVTELQRGNN
;
A
#
# COMPACT_ATOMS: atom_id res chain seq x y z
N MET A 1 -45.45 4.09 43.40
CA MET A 1 -44.18 4.78 43.71
C MET A 1 -43.09 3.72 43.79
N LEU A 2 -41.89 3.96 43.26
CA LEU A 2 -40.77 3.03 43.45
C LEU A 2 -40.37 2.95 44.93
N THR A 3 -40.16 1.73 45.40
CA THR A 3 -39.63 1.43 46.72
C THR A 3 -38.18 1.90 46.83
N LYS A 4 -37.69 2.07 48.05
CA LYS A 4 -36.29 2.46 48.30
C LYS A 4 -35.31 1.47 47.65
N ALA A 5 -35.60 0.17 47.73
CA ALA A 5 -34.79 -0.88 47.12
C ALA A 5 -34.72 -0.79 45.58
N GLU A 6 -35.85 -0.51 44.91
CA GLU A 6 -35.86 -0.35 43.45
C GLU A 6 -35.09 0.89 42.99
N LYS A 7 -35.08 1.97 43.78
CA LYS A 7 -34.26 3.16 43.50
C LYS A 7 -32.78 2.87 43.67
N ASP A 8 -32.40 2.10 44.69
CA ASP A 8 -31.01 1.75 44.96
C ASP A 8 -30.45 0.84 43.85
N ILE A 9 -31.22 -0.16 43.39
CA ILE A 9 -30.85 -1.03 42.26
C ILE A 9 -30.64 -0.20 40.99
N ARG A 10 -31.58 0.69 40.68
CA ARG A 10 -31.52 1.51 39.47
C ARG A 10 -30.33 2.46 39.46
N SER A 11 -29.99 3.03 40.62
CA SER A 11 -28.79 3.87 40.75
C SER A 11 -27.50 3.09 40.48
N VAL A 12 -27.45 1.80 40.84
CA VAL A 12 -26.30 0.94 40.56
C VAL A 12 -26.26 0.57 39.07
N GLU A 13 -27.40 0.24 38.47
CA GLU A 13 -27.51 -0.04 37.02
C GLU A 13 -27.04 1.15 36.18
N ASP A 14 -27.49 2.37 36.53
CA ASP A 14 -27.09 3.60 35.84
C ASP A 14 -25.57 3.86 35.97
N ALA A 15 -24.99 3.60 37.15
CA ALA A 15 -23.55 3.73 37.38
C ALA A 15 -22.74 2.70 36.57
N MET A 16 -23.18 1.44 36.58
CA MET A 16 -22.55 0.37 35.79
C MET A 16 -22.62 0.66 34.29
N GLN A 17 -23.77 1.12 33.79
CA GLN A 17 -23.95 1.44 32.39
C GLN A 17 -23.05 2.61 31.95
N SER A 18 -22.89 3.63 32.79
CA SER A 18 -21.96 4.73 32.52
C SER A 18 -20.50 4.26 32.41
N ASP A 19 -20.06 3.36 33.28
CA ASP A 19 -18.68 2.87 33.24
C ASP A 19 -18.42 1.96 32.04
N ILE A 20 -19.40 1.15 31.65
CA ILE A 20 -19.35 0.38 30.40
C ILE A 20 -19.22 1.32 29.19
N GLU A 21 -20.01 2.38 29.12
CA GLU A 21 -19.96 3.35 28.03
C GLU A 21 -18.58 4.02 27.92
N LYS A 22 -17.95 4.39 29.04
CA LYS A 22 -16.60 4.96 29.06
C LYS A 22 -15.54 4.00 28.53
N GLU A 23 -15.57 2.73 28.92
CA GLU A 23 -14.59 1.73 28.44
C GLU A 23 -14.82 1.37 26.97
N ILE A 24 -16.08 1.37 26.50
CA ILE A 24 -16.39 1.25 25.06
C ILE A 24 -15.81 2.44 24.30
N GLU A 25 -15.97 3.66 24.80
CA GLU A 25 -15.45 4.85 24.14
C GLU A 25 -13.91 4.84 24.10
N LYS A 26 -13.26 4.49 25.21
CA LYS A 26 -11.81 4.31 25.28
C LYS A 26 -11.31 3.27 24.28
N SER A 27 -11.99 2.12 24.19
CA SER A 27 -11.68 1.06 23.22
C SER A 27 -11.84 1.56 21.78
N ARG A 28 -12.90 2.32 21.48
CA ARG A 28 -13.09 2.95 20.16
C ARG A 28 -11.99 3.94 19.82
N ARG A 29 -11.53 4.75 20.77
CA ARG A 29 -10.42 5.69 20.58
C ARG A 29 -9.11 4.96 20.27
N LEU A 30 -8.81 3.90 21.01
CA LEU A 30 -7.64 3.05 20.75
C LEU A 30 -7.69 2.42 19.36
N ALA A 31 -8.84 1.86 18.96
CA ALA A 31 -9.01 1.29 17.62
C ALA A 31 -8.80 2.33 16.50
N LYS A 32 -9.28 3.57 16.68
CA LYS A 32 -9.03 4.67 15.74
C LYS A 32 -7.54 5.00 15.62
N GLN A 33 -6.82 5.06 16.75
CA GLN A 33 -5.39 5.34 16.77
C GLN A 33 -4.57 4.22 16.10
N ILE A 34 -4.91 2.94 16.35
CA ILE A 34 -4.26 1.81 15.69
C ILE A 34 -4.41 1.93 14.18
N LYS A 35 -5.64 2.19 13.69
CA LYS A 35 -5.90 2.35 12.26
C LYS A 35 -5.15 3.54 11.64
N GLU A 36 -5.02 4.65 12.36
CA GLU A 36 -4.23 5.80 11.88
C GLU A 36 -2.73 5.48 11.85
N ASN A 37 -2.23 4.77 12.85
CA ASN A 37 -0.82 4.35 12.91
C ASN A 37 -0.49 3.32 11.82
N GLU A 38 -1.38 2.38 11.52
CA GLU A 38 -1.24 1.44 10.41
C GLU A 38 -1.13 2.18 9.07
N LYS A 39 -2.00 3.17 8.84
CA LYS A 39 -1.90 4.02 7.63
C LYS A 39 -0.55 4.72 7.50
N LYS A 40 -0.05 5.31 8.60
CA LYS A 40 1.26 5.99 8.61
C LYS A 40 2.41 5.02 8.28
N ARG A 41 2.33 3.77 8.76
CA ARG A 41 3.32 2.72 8.44
C ARG A 41 3.28 2.32 6.97
N GLU A 42 2.09 2.16 6.39
CA GLU A 42 1.94 1.86 4.97
C GLU A 42 2.45 3.00 4.08
N GLU A 43 2.14 4.24 4.43
CA GLU A 43 2.64 5.42 3.71
C GLU A 43 4.17 5.49 3.75
N TYR A 44 4.78 5.26 4.90
CA TYR A 44 6.23 5.22 5.05
C TYR A 44 6.84 4.11 4.18
N ARG A 45 6.26 2.90 4.24
CA ARG A 45 6.70 1.76 3.44
C ARG A 45 6.65 2.05 1.94
N MET A 46 5.57 2.66 1.45
CA MET A 46 5.44 3.00 0.03
C MET A 46 6.44 4.08 -0.41
N LYS A 47 6.71 5.08 0.43
CA LYS A 47 7.75 6.09 0.15
C LYS A 47 9.13 5.46 0.10
N GLU A 48 9.40 4.49 0.96
CA GLU A 48 10.68 3.81 0.99
C GLU A 48 10.88 2.91 -0.24
N ILE A 49 9.84 2.17 -0.66
CA ILE A 49 9.86 1.44 -1.94
C ILE A 49 10.12 2.40 -3.10
N GLU A 50 9.46 3.57 -3.11
CA GLU A 50 9.68 4.58 -4.16
C GLU A 50 11.13 5.05 -4.20
N ARG A 51 11.71 5.36 -3.04
CA ARG A 51 13.10 5.81 -2.92
C ARG A 51 14.06 4.72 -3.38
N LEU A 52 13.97 3.52 -2.81
CA LEU A 52 14.89 2.43 -3.09
C LEU A 52 14.84 2.00 -4.56
N TYR A 53 13.64 1.85 -5.13
CA TYR A 53 13.51 1.37 -6.51
C TYR A 53 13.76 2.45 -7.55
N PHE A 54 13.16 3.64 -7.42
CA PHE A 54 13.21 4.65 -8.49
C PHE A 54 14.34 5.67 -8.34
N VAL A 55 14.85 5.88 -7.12
CA VAL A 55 15.96 6.82 -6.88
C VAL A 55 17.28 6.07 -6.78
N GLU A 56 17.33 5.03 -5.95
CA GLU A 56 18.56 4.28 -5.69
C GLU A 56 18.78 3.10 -6.66
N GLY A 57 17.74 2.65 -7.38
CA GLY A 57 17.85 1.61 -8.40
C GLY A 57 17.99 0.18 -7.86
N TRP A 58 17.57 -0.06 -6.61
CA TRP A 58 17.64 -1.37 -5.97
C TRP A 58 16.71 -2.38 -6.65
N ALA A 59 17.12 -3.65 -6.63
CA ALA A 59 16.30 -4.74 -7.12
C ALA A 59 15.17 -5.08 -6.14
N ILE A 60 14.09 -5.69 -6.63
CA ILE A 60 12.86 -5.92 -5.83
C ILE A 60 13.10 -6.90 -4.68
N ASP A 61 13.98 -7.87 -4.88
CA ASP A 61 14.48 -8.80 -3.87
C ASP A 61 15.24 -8.09 -2.75
N GLU A 62 16.16 -7.18 -3.08
CA GLU A 62 16.89 -6.37 -2.09
C GLU A 62 15.93 -5.47 -1.28
N ILE A 63 14.93 -4.89 -1.95
CA ILE A 63 13.88 -4.08 -1.29
C ILE A 63 13.01 -4.95 -0.38
N ALA A 64 12.67 -6.16 -0.82
CA ALA A 64 11.87 -7.10 -0.04
C ALA A 64 12.61 -7.50 1.26
N GLU A 65 13.91 -7.77 1.16
CA GLU A 65 14.77 -8.05 2.31
C GLU A 65 14.88 -6.83 3.24
N GLN A 66 15.19 -5.65 2.70
CA GLN A 66 15.36 -4.41 3.48
C GLN A 66 14.09 -3.99 4.23
N LEU A 67 12.92 -4.18 3.61
CA LEU A 67 11.63 -3.84 4.22
C LEU A 67 11.01 -5.00 5.02
N ASN A 68 11.69 -6.14 5.08
CA ASN A 68 11.21 -7.38 5.68
C ASN A 68 9.79 -7.74 5.22
N VAL A 69 9.57 -7.70 3.91
CA VAL A 69 8.33 -8.07 3.25
C VAL A 69 8.59 -9.18 2.24
N ASN A 70 7.55 -9.91 1.85
CA ASN A 70 7.70 -10.87 0.76
C ASN A 70 7.88 -10.14 -0.59
N TYR A 71 8.53 -10.83 -1.54
CA TYR A 71 8.77 -10.31 -2.89
C TYR A 71 7.49 -9.83 -3.59
N ARG A 72 6.37 -10.54 -3.40
CA ARG A 72 5.07 -10.18 -4.01
C ARG A 72 4.58 -8.81 -3.55
N THR A 73 4.70 -8.52 -2.26
CA THR A 73 4.30 -7.24 -1.66
C THR A 73 5.21 -6.11 -2.14
N ALA A 74 6.52 -6.33 -2.20
CA ALA A 74 7.46 -5.35 -2.77
C ALA A 74 7.15 -5.07 -4.26
N SER A 75 6.96 -6.14 -5.05
CA SER A 75 6.59 -6.04 -6.47
C SER A 75 5.27 -5.30 -6.69
N GLN A 76 4.24 -5.61 -5.90
CA GLN A 76 2.97 -4.89 -5.96
C GLN A 76 3.13 -3.41 -5.61
N GLY A 77 3.95 -3.08 -4.60
CA GLY A 77 4.26 -1.70 -4.23
C GLY A 77 4.92 -0.93 -5.39
N VAL A 78 5.92 -1.54 -6.04
CA VAL A 78 6.59 -0.97 -7.21
C VAL A 78 5.60 -0.75 -8.37
N SER A 79 4.74 -1.73 -8.67
CA SER A 79 3.72 -1.60 -9.73
C SER A 79 2.74 -0.46 -9.44
N LEU A 80 2.24 -0.35 -8.20
CA LEU A 80 1.34 0.73 -7.81
C LEU A 80 1.98 2.12 -7.94
N ILE A 81 3.27 2.25 -7.58
CA ILE A 81 3.99 3.52 -7.74
C ILE A 81 4.20 3.84 -9.22
N ARG A 82 4.49 2.83 -10.04
CA ARG A 82 4.62 2.98 -11.50
C ARG A 82 3.33 3.46 -12.14
N GLU A 83 2.19 2.86 -11.78
CA GLU A 83 0.86 3.30 -12.25
C GLU A 83 0.57 4.75 -11.86
N LYS A 84 0.81 5.12 -10.60
CA LYS A 84 0.63 6.51 -10.13
C LYS A 84 1.51 7.50 -10.90
N ARG A 85 2.76 7.13 -11.21
CA ARG A 85 3.68 7.96 -12.01
C ARG A 85 3.24 8.05 -13.48
N GLU A 86 2.71 6.96 -14.04
CA GLU A 86 2.14 6.98 -15.39
C GLU A 86 0.86 7.82 -15.47
N GLU A 87 -0.02 7.78 -14.47
CA GLU A 87 -1.19 8.66 -14.38
C GLU A 87 -0.79 10.14 -14.29
N ALA A 88 0.20 10.45 -13.44
CA ALA A 88 0.77 11.80 -13.35
C ALA A 88 1.43 12.24 -14.67
N GLY A 89 2.08 11.31 -15.39
CA GLY A 89 2.72 11.56 -16.69
C GLY A 89 1.75 11.62 -17.88
N LYS A 90 0.61 10.92 -17.83
CA LYS A 90 -0.44 10.91 -18.86
C LYS A 90 -1.17 12.26 -18.95
N SER A 91 -1.18 13.04 -17.87
CA SER A 91 -1.68 14.42 -17.87
C SER A 91 -0.84 15.39 -18.72
N THR A 92 0.41 15.04 -19.10
CA THR A 92 1.30 15.95 -19.84
C THR A 92 1.90 15.39 -21.13
N LYS A 93 1.71 14.12 -21.49
CA LYS A 93 2.24 13.56 -22.73
C LYS A 93 1.17 13.37 -23.80
N LYS A 94 1.10 14.32 -24.74
CA LYS A 94 0.54 14.07 -26.08
C LYS A 94 1.26 12.84 -26.68
N PRO A 95 0.53 11.86 -27.23
CA PRO A 95 1.15 10.65 -27.77
C PRO A 95 1.99 11.01 -29.00
N ARG A 96 3.31 10.84 -28.90
CA ARG A 96 4.18 10.78 -30.09
C ARG A 96 3.90 9.43 -30.74
N LYS A 97 3.34 9.43 -31.95
CA LYS A 97 3.23 8.23 -32.80
C LYS A 97 4.63 7.63 -32.93
N GLN A 98 4.90 6.52 -32.25
CA GLN A 98 6.04 5.67 -32.57
C GLN A 98 5.51 4.70 -33.62
N GLU A 99 6.03 4.82 -34.85
CA GLU A 99 5.80 3.83 -35.89
C GLU A 99 6.31 2.47 -35.39
N PRO A 100 5.61 1.37 -35.72
CA PRO A 100 6.02 0.04 -35.28
C PRO A 100 7.44 -0.26 -35.79
N PRO A 101 8.26 -0.98 -34.98
CA PRO A 101 9.61 -1.33 -35.38
C PRO A 101 9.59 -2.14 -36.67
N VAL A 102 10.25 -1.64 -37.72
CA VAL A 102 10.44 -2.34 -38.98
C VAL A 102 11.50 -3.42 -38.77
N ILE A 103 11.09 -4.68 -38.76
CA ILE A 103 12.01 -5.82 -38.69
C ILE A 103 12.53 -6.09 -40.11
N THR A 104 13.77 -5.70 -40.39
CA THR A 104 14.47 -6.05 -41.64
C THR A 104 15.17 -7.40 -41.50
N TYR A 105 14.76 -8.38 -42.31
CA TYR A 105 15.47 -9.66 -42.43
C TYR A 105 16.63 -9.50 -43.42
N HIS A 106 17.85 -9.68 -42.95
CA HIS A 106 18.99 -9.88 -43.83
C HIS A 106 19.14 -11.38 -44.11
N VAL A 107 18.91 -11.78 -45.36
CA VAL A 107 19.22 -13.13 -45.84
C VAL A 107 20.73 -13.25 -45.91
N THR A 108 21.34 -14.05 -45.04
CA THR A 108 22.74 -14.44 -45.23
C THR A 108 22.78 -15.49 -46.33
N GLU A 109 23.34 -15.13 -47.48
CA GLU A 109 23.74 -16.10 -48.48
C GLU A 109 24.76 -17.04 -47.82
N LEU A 110 24.35 -18.30 -47.63
CA LEU A 110 25.26 -19.41 -47.32
C LEU A 110 26.42 -19.31 -48.30
N GLN A 111 27.61 -18.96 -47.80
CA GLN A 111 28.84 -18.96 -48.57
C GLN A 111 29.05 -20.36 -49.16
N ARG A 112 28.63 -20.53 -50.42
CA ARG A 112 29.07 -21.66 -51.24
C ARG A 112 30.54 -21.44 -51.55
N GLY A 113 31.40 -22.32 -51.04
CA GLY A 113 32.76 -22.45 -51.57
C GLY A 113 33.76 -23.16 -50.66
N ASN A 114 34.08 -24.41 -51.03
CA ASN A 114 35.41 -25.02 -51.00
C ASN A 114 36.16 -25.18 -49.66
N ASN A 115 36.04 -26.37 -49.05
CA ASN A 115 37.07 -27.43 -49.08
C ASN A 115 36.52 -28.75 -48.54
#